data_AF-A0A7J8EMS5-F1
#
_entry.id   AF-A0A7J8EMS5-F1
#
_cell.length_a   1.000
_cell.length_b   1.000
_cell.length_c   1.000
_cell.angle_alpha   90.00
_cell.angle_beta   90.00
_cell.angle_gamma   90.00
#
_symmetry.space_group_name_H-M   'P 1'
#
loop_
_entity.id
_entity.type
_entity.pdbx_description
1 polymer ?
#
loop_
_entity_poly.entity_id
_entity_poly.type
_entity_poly.pdbx_seq_one_letter_code
_entity_poly.pdbx_strand_id
1 'polypeptide(L)'
;MGMREVAVITGGSHGAGGLRHPKMWPFRKKGTKDTPKLGLLMVILSVIVMNGNKANEAVIWEVLRKLGLCPGVRHSLFGEVRKLITDEFVKQKYLEYKRVPNSRPPEYEFFWGLRSYYETSKMKVLKFACKVQKKDPKDWAAQYREAVEIEVQAAAVAVAEAEARAEFYFPCLQIPLMSCSSPSHGAKVHPWNLCSHSSLSIYYQSAESGEL
;
A
#
# COMPACT_ATOMS: atom_id res chain seq x y z
N MET A 1 -24.15 -6.98 10.58
CA MET A 1 -23.02 -6.44 11.37
C MET A 1 -22.28 -5.46 10.49
N GLY A 2 -22.36 -4.15 10.61
CA GLY A 2 -22.91 -3.23 11.58
C GLY A 2 -22.17 -1.94 11.28
N MET A 3 -22.85 -0.98 10.66
CA MET A 3 -22.33 0.37 10.39
C MET A 3 -21.95 0.99 11.74
N ARG A 4 -20.69 0.84 12.15
CA ARG A 4 -20.17 1.50 13.34
C ARG A 4 -19.79 2.91 12.94
N GLU A 5 -20.73 3.81 13.27
CA GLU A 5 -20.57 5.23 13.54
C GLU A 5 -19.25 5.86 13.07
N VAL A 6 -19.36 6.66 12.02
CA VAL A 6 -18.47 7.80 11.84
C VAL A 6 -18.88 8.85 12.87
N ALA A 7 -18.36 8.70 14.10
CA ALA A 7 -18.56 9.64 15.19
C ALA A 7 -18.10 11.05 14.79
N VAL A 8 -19.12 11.85 14.45
CA VAL A 8 -19.37 13.26 14.77
C VAL A 8 -18.23 14.03 15.45
N ILE A 9 -17.81 15.12 14.81
CA ILE A 9 -17.17 16.27 15.45
C ILE A 9 -18.20 17.42 15.46
N THR A 10 -19.00 17.50 16.51
CA THR A 10 -19.77 18.67 16.98
C THR A 10 -19.90 18.49 18.50
N GLY A 11 -19.65 19.41 19.41
CA GLY A 11 -19.20 20.79 19.44
C GLY A 11 -19.21 21.16 20.94
N GLY A 12 -18.23 21.92 21.42
CA GLY A 12 -18.14 22.35 22.82
C GLY A 12 -17.65 23.80 22.88
N SER A 13 -18.45 24.65 23.52
CA SER A 13 -18.43 26.10 23.45
C SER A 13 -17.55 26.75 24.53
N HIS A 14 -16.93 27.88 24.17
CA HIS A 14 -16.29 28.94 24.97
C HIS A 14 -14.88 28.71 25.55
N GLY A 15 -13.93 29.50 25.04
CA GLY A 15 -12.61 29.72 25.63
C GLY A 15 -11.65 30.38 24.63
N ALA A 16 -11.32 31.64 24.86
CA ALA A 16 -10.53 32.52 24.00
C ALA A 16 -9.12 31.97 23.65
N GLY A 17 -8.61 32.37 22.47
CA GLY A 17 -7.16 32.51 22.25
C GLY A 17 -6.55 31.61 21.19
N GLY A 18 -6.22 32.21 20.04
CA GLY A 18 -5.10 31.80 19.20
C GLY A 18 -5.46 30.96 17.97
N LEU A 19 -5.48 31.62 16.80
CA LEU A 19 -5.35 30.95 15.51
C LEU A 19 -4.13 30.01 15.53
N ARG A 20 -4.38 28.71 15.62
CA ARG A 20 -3.41 27.69 15.22
C ARG A 20 -3.94 27.02 13.97
N HIS A 21 -3.50 27.54 12.84
CA HIS A 21 -3.49 26.83 11.57
C HIS A 21 -2.96 25.41 11.83
N PRO A 22 -3.70 24.33 11.46
CA PRO A 22 -3.13 23.00 11.49
C PRO A 22 -1.96 23.01 10.52
N LYS A 23 -0.76 22.88 11.08
CA LYS A 23 0.50 23.01 10.37
C LYS A 23 0.52 22.08 9.17
N MET A 24 0.72 22.73 8.02
CA MET A 24 1.29 22.23 6.79
C MET A 24 2.14 20.97 7.03
N TRP A 25 1.66 19.86 6.49
CA TRP A 25 2.19 18.53 6.71
C TRP A 25 3.60 18.37 6.09
N PRO A 26 4.61 17.83 6.80
CA PRO A 26 5.88 17.48 6.19
C PRO A 26 5.82 16.04 5.66
N PHE A 27 5.44 15.86 4.39
CA PHE A 27 5.65 14.61 3.66
C PHE A 27 6.94 14.79 2.85
N ARG A 28 8.02 14.17 3.33
CA ARG A 28 9.34 14.09 2.68
C ARG A 28 9.74 12.61 2.78
N LYS A 29 10.11 11.84 1.75
CA LYS A 29 10.41 12.09 0.32
C LYS A 29 10.35 10.73 -0.42
N LYS A 30 9.72 10.67 -1.60
CA LYS A 30 10.34 10.31 -2.89
C LYS A 30 9.39 10.83 -3.99
N GLY A 31 9.94 11.62 -4.89
CA GLY A 31 9.18 12.62 -5.63
C GLY A 31 8.23 12.06 -6.67
N THR A 32 6.96 12.41 -6.51
CA THR A 32 6.02 12.71 -7.59
C THR A 32 5.26 13.95 -7.14
N LYS A 33 4.95 14.87 -8.05
CA LYS A 33 4.40 16.21 -7.77
C LYS A 33 3.28 16.15 -6.72
N ASP A 34 3.51 16.68 -5.52
CA ASP A 34 2.54 16.77 -4.42
C ASP A 34 1.41 17.73 -4.79
N THR A 35 0.50 17.24 -5.63
CA THR A 35 -0.71 17.98 -5.96
C THR A 35 -1.70 17.78 -4.82
N PRO A 36 -2.41 18.82 -4.37
CA PRO A 36 -3.49 18.65 -3.40
C PRO A 36 -4.50 17.58 -3.87
N LYS A 37 -4.66 17.42 -5.20
CA LYS A 37 -5.47 16.36 -5.84
C LYS A 37 -5.04 14.94 -5.44
N LEU A 38 -3.74 14.66 -5.32
CA LEU A 38 -3.26 13.35 -4.87
C LEU A 38 -3.63 13.10 -3.40
N GLY A 39 -3.59 14.13 -2.56
CA GLY A 39 -4.06 14.04 -1.18
C GLY A 39 -5.55 13.68 -1.10
N LEU A 40 -6.38 14.32 -1.93
CA LEU A 40 -7.79 13.99 -2.05
C LEU A 40 -8.01 12.56 -2.56
N LEU A 41 -7.23 12.14 -3.55
CA LEU A 41 -7.28 10.76 -4.04
C LEU A 41 -6.98 9.75 -2.93
N MET A 42 -5.93 9.98 -2.13
CA MET A 42 -5.59 9.10 -1.00
C MET A 42 -6.73 8.99 0.03
N VAL A 43 -7.45 10.09 0.30
CA VAL A 43 -8.64 10.07 1.16
C VAL A 43 -9.73 9.17 0.56
N ILE A 44 -10.03 9.32 -0.73
CA ILE A 44 -11.08 8.52 -1.39
C ILE A 44 -10.70 7.03 -1.41
N LEU A 45 -9.46 6.71 -1.78
CA LEU A 45 -8.95 5.33 -1.78
C LEU A 45 -9.03 4.70 -0.37
N SER A 46 -8.81 5.50 0.67
CA SER A 46 -8.95 5.06 2.07
C SER A 46 -10.37 4.67 2.40
N VAL A 47 -11.36 5.51 2.04
CA VAL A 47 -12.78 5.23 2.28
C VAL A 47 -13.21 3.93 1.57
N ILE A 48 -12.69 3.67 0.37
CA ILE A 48 -13.00 2.45 -0.39
C ILE A 48 -12.44 1.20 0.31
N VAL A 49 -11.18 1.23 0.76
CA VAL A 49 -10.59 0.11 1.51
C VAL A 49 -11.35 -0.14 2.81
N MET A 50 -11.71 0.93 3.52
CA MET A 50 -12.43 0.85 4.79
C MET A 50 -13.82 0.23 4.66
N ASN A 51 -14.49 0.45 3.52
CA ASN A 51 -15.80 -0.14 3.22
C ASN A 51 -15.73 -1.54 2.57
N GLY A 52 -14.58 -2.22 2.60
CA GLY A 52 -14.44 -3.56 2.04
C GLY A 52 -14.22 -3.57 0.53
N ASN A 53 -13.34 -2.69 0.05
CA ASN A 53 -12.90 -2.56 -1.35
C ASN A 53 -13.92 -2.00 -2.34
N LYS A 54 -15.07 -1.53 -1.85
CA LYS A 54 -16.07 -0.80 -2.62
C LYS A 54 -16.71 0.27 -1.75
N ALA A 55 -17.13 1.39 -2.33
CA ALA A 55 -17.88 2.39 -1.60
C ALA A 55 -18.97 3.00 -2.48
N ASN A 56 -20.19 3.09 -1.94
CA ASN A 56 -21.28 3.79 -2.60
C ASN A 56 -20.95 5.29 -2.72
N GLU A 57 -21.33 5.91 -3.83
CA GLU A 57 -21.10 7.33 -4.11
C GLU A 57 -21.58 8.20 -2.93
N ALA A 58 -22.73 7.87 -2.33
CA ALA A 58 -23.29 8.59 -1.20
C ALA A 58 -22.34 8.64 0.02
N VAL A 59 -21.66 7.53 0.31
CA VAL A 59 -20.74 7.40 1.45
C VAL A 59 -19.48 8.25 1.22
N ILE A 60 -18.95 8.24 -0.01
CA ILE A 60 -17.80 9.07 -0.36
C ILE A 60 -18.16 10.54 -0.20
N TRP A 61 -19.31 10.97 -0.71
CA TRP A 61 -19.76 12.35 -0.55
C TRP A 61 -20.00 12.74 0.91
N GLU A 62 -20.47 11.83 1.76
CA GLU A 62 -20.63 12.11 3.19
C GLU A 62 -19.30 12.43 3.86
N VAL A 63 -18.27 11.62 3.58
CA VAL A 63 -16.91 11.86 4.11
C VAL A 63 -16.34 13.16 3.56
N LEU A 64 -16.51 13.43 2.26
CA LEU A 64 -16.03 14.66 1.64
C LEU A 64 -16.72 15.92 2.18
N ARG A 65 -18.03 15.85 2.47
CA ARG A 65 -18.76 16.95 3.12
C ARG A 65 -18.20 17.25 4.51
N LYS A 66 -17.85 16.21 5.29
CA LYS A 66 -17.20 16.38 6.62
C LYS A 66 -15.82 17.05 6.51
N LEU A 67 -15.17 16.96 5.35
CA LEU A 67 -13.91 17.64 5.03
C LEU A 67 -14.11 19.04 4.41
N GLY A 68 -15.35 19.53 4.31
CA GLY A 68 -15.67 20.83 3.72
C GLY A 68 -15.76 20.84 2.19
N LEU A 69 -15.79 19.67 1.55
CA LEU A 69 -15.90 19.54 0.09
C LEU A 69 -17.34 19.19 -0.31
N CYS A 70 -18.08 20.18 -0.81
CA CYS A 70 -19.46 20.01 -1.24
C CYS A 70 -19.57 19.72 -2.75
N PRO A 71 -20.46 18.81 -3.17
CA PRO A 71 -20.75 18.59 -4.59
C PRO A 71 -21.35 19.86 -5.20
N GLY A 72 -20.92 20.23 -6.41
CA GLY A 72 -21.43 21.38 -7.17
C GLY A 72 -20.82 22.74 -6.82
N VAL A 73 -20.03 22.83 -5.74
CA VAL A 73 -19.28 24.06 -5.41
C VAL A 73 -17.88 23.98 -6.01
N ARG A 74 -17.46 25.04 -6.71
CA ARG A 74 -16.08 25.14 -7.20
C ARG A 74 -15.13 25.48 -6.05
N HIS A 75 -14.20 24.58 -5.78
CA HIS A 75 -13.13 24.80 -4.81
C HIS A 75 -11.91 25.43 -5.53
N SER A 76 -11.22 26.37 -4.89
CA SER A 76 -10.09 27.10 -5.48
C SER A 76 -8.94 26.17 -5.93
N LEU A 77 -8.63 25.14 -5.14
CA LEU A 77 -7.55 24.17 -5.43
C LEU A 77 -7.99 22.96 -6.26
N PHE A 78 -9.26 22.57 -6.22
CA PHE A 78 -9.76 21.31 -6.80
C PHE A 78 -10.69 21.54 -8.00
N GLY A 79 -11.11 22.78 -8.24
CA GLY A 79 -12.16 23.09 -9.20
C GLY A 79 -13.49 22.45 -8.80
N GLU A 80 -14.18 21.87 -9.78
CA GLU A 80 -15.42 21.14 -9.53
C GLU A 80 -15.11 19.72 -9.04
N VAL A 81 -15.22 19.51 -7.72
CA VAL A 81 -14.80 18.26 -7.05
C VAL A 81 -15.52 17.04 -7.63
N ARG A 82 -16.78 17.18 -8.05
CA ARG A 82 -17.54 16.09 -8.67
C ARG A 82 -16.88 15.59 -9.95
N LYS A 83 -16.59 16.49 -10.89
CA LYS A 83 -15.89 16.15 -12.14
C LYS A 83 -14.48 15.63 -11.89
N LEU A 84 -13.77 16.18 -10.90
CA LEU A 84 -12.45 15.67 -10.51
C LEU A 84 -12.52 14.19 -10.13
N ILE A 85 -13.52 13.78 -9.34
CA ILE A 85 -13.66 12.40 -8.87
C ILE A 85 -14.22 11.49 -9.96
N THR A 86 -15.33 11.87 -10.60
CA THR A 86 -16.04 11.00 -11.56
C THR A 86 -15.37 10.95 -12.93
N ASP A 87 -14.64 11.99 -13.32
CA ASP A 87 -14.07 12.10 -14.66
C ASP A 87 -12.55 11.98 -14.60
N GLU A 88 -11.86 12.87 -13.86
CA GLU A 88 -10.39 12.93 -13.92
C GLU A 88 -9.76 11.67 -13.28
N PHE A 89 -10.14 11.30 -12.06
CA PHE A 89 -9.60 10.09 -11.41
C PHE A 89 -10.03 8.79 -12.09
N VAL A 90 -11.23 8.75 -12.69
CA VAL A 90 -11.69 7.59 -13.45
C VAL A 90 -10.96 7.47 -14.80
N LYS A 91 -10.79 8.58 -15.52
CA LYS A 91 -10.00 8.61 -16.77
C LYS A 91 -8.55 8.23 -16.53
N GLN A 92 -7.97 8.67 -15.42
CA GLN A 92 -6.62 8.31 -15.00
C GLN A 92 -6.52 6.88 -14.45
N LYS A 93 -7.62 6.12 -14.38
CA LYS A 93 -7.67 4.73 -13.88
C LYS A 93 -7.26 4.55 -12.43
N TYR A 94 -7.35 5.62 -11.62
CA TYR A 94 -7.23 5.50 -10.18
C TYR A 94 -8.51 4.96 -9.54
N LEU A 95 -9.66 5.32 -10.10
CA LEU A 95 -10.97 4.87 -9.65
C LEU A 95 -11.71 4.17 -10.80
N GLU A 96 -12.50 3.17 -10.46
CA GLU A 96 -13.56 2.67 -11.32
C GLU A 96 -14.90 3.14 -10.76
N TYR A 97 -15.79 3.58 -11.63
CA TYR A 97 -17.11 4.06 -11.28
C TYR A 97 -18.15 3.21 -12.01
N LYS A 98 -18.95 2.45 -11.25
CA LYS A 98 -19.91 1.48 -11.81
C LYS A 98 -21.30 1.74 -11.24
N ARG A 99 -22.31 1.57 -12.09
CA ARG A 99 -23.70 1.60 -11.66
C ARG A 99 -24.05 0.29 -10.96
N VAL A 100 -24.76 0.38 -9.84
CA VAL A 100 -25.29 -0.77 -9.13
C VAL A 100 -26.43 -1.38 -9.95
N PRO A 101 -26.34 -2.66 -10.36
CA PRO A 101 -27.39 -3.32 -11.12
C PRO A 101 -28.72 -3.29 -10.36
N ASN A 102 -29.82 -3.06 -11.09
CA ASN A 102 -31.19 -3.10 -10.56
C ASN A 102 -31.51 -2.14 -9.40
N SER A 103 -30.65 -1.15 -9.12
CA SER A 103 -30.92 -0.09 -8.15
C SER A 103 -32.03 0.86 -8.63
N ARG A 104 -33.00 1.14 -7.75
CA ARG A 104 -34.07 2.13 -7.94
C ARG A 104 -34.24 2.94 -6.66
N PRO A 105 -33.82 4.22 -6.61
CA PRO A 105 -33.22 5.02 -7.69
C PRO A 105 -31.83 4.51 -8.14
N PRO A 106 -31.30 4.97 -9.29
CA PRO A 106 -29.96 4.58 -9.74
C PRO A 106 -28.88 4.92 -8.72
N GLU A 107 -28.14 3.90 -8.29
CA GLU A 107 -27.00 4.05 -7.39
C GLU A 107 -25.69 3.73 -8.10
N TYR A 108 -24.59 4.28 -7.59
CA TYR A 108 -23.25 4.09 -8.13
C TYR A 108 -22.25 3.76 -7.03
N GLU A 109 -21.28 2.92 -7.37
CA GLU A 109 -20.20 2.49 -6.50
C GLU A 109 -18.84 2.81 -7.13
N PHE A 110 -17.89 3.14 -6.27
CA PHE A 110 -16.50 3.32 -6.62
C PHE A 110 -15.65 2.13 -6.16
N PHE A 111 -14.67 1.79 -6.98
CA PHE A 111 -13.66 0.79 -6.72
C PHE A 111 -12.28 1.38 -6.99
N TRP A 112 -11.23 0.72 -6.50
CA TRP A 112 -9.87 1.01 -6.94
C TRP A 112 -9.72 0.62 -8.40
N GLY A 113 -9.16 1.53 -9.20
CA GLY A 113 -8.73 1.22 -10.56
C GLY A 113 -7.31 0.66 -10.61
N LEU A 114 -6.97 0.09 -11.76
CA LEU A 114 -5.68 -0.58 -12.00
C LEU A 114 -4.47 0.28 -11.62
N ARG A 115 -4.52 1.60 -11.88
CA ARG A 115 -3.41 2.51 -11.57
C ARG A 115 -3.19 2.66 -10.07
N SER A 116 -4.27 2.63 -9.27
CA SER A 116 -4.15 2.70 -7.81
C SER A 116 -3.44 1.47 -7.25
N TYR A 117 -3.72 0.28 -7.78
CA TYR A 117 -3.00 -0.94 -7.39
C TYR A 117 -1.52 -0.90 -7.76
N TYR A 118 -1.15 -0.20 -8.84
CA TYR A 118 0.23 -0.07 -9.27
C TYR A 118 1.01 0.99 -8.47
N GLU A 119 0.40 2.14 -8.20
CA GLU A 119 1.09 3.26 -7.55
C GLU A 119 1.07 3.19 -6.02
N THR A 120 0.09 2.50 -5.44
CA THR A 120 -0.03 2.37 -3.98
C THR A 120 -0.44 0.98 -3.55
N SER A 121 -0.23 0.66 -2.27
CA SER A 121 -0.67 -0.61 -1.67
C SER A 121 -1.80 -0.36 -0.67
N LYS A 122 -2.68 -1.36 -0.47
CA LYS A 122 -3.74 -1.27 0.54
C LYS A 122 -3.17 -0.97 1.92
N MET A 123 -2.01 -1.53 2.24
CA MET A 123 -1.29 -1.25 3.49
C MET A 123 -0.87 0.21 3.63
N LYS A 124 -0.31 0.82 2.57
CA LYS A 124 0.06 2.25 2.58
C LYS A 124 -1.15 3.14 2.80
N VAL A 125 -2.25 2.85 2.11
CA VAL A 125 -3.50 3.61 2.24
C VAL A 125 -4.14 3.41 3.62
N LEU A 126 -4.13 2.18 4.16
CA LEU A 126 -4.66 1.90 5.49
C LEU A 126 -3.86 2.61 6.59
N LYS A 127 -2.52 2.61 6.49
CA LYS A 127 -1.65 3.39 7.39
C LYS A 127 -1.95 4.89 7.32
N PHE A 128 -2.21 5.42 6.12
CA PHE A 128 -2.63 6.80 5.95
C PHE A 128 -3.98 7.06 6.64
N ALA A 129 -4.97 6.19 6.44
CA ALA A 129 -6.29 6.31 7.06
C ALA A 129 -6.23 6.33 8.59
N CYS A 130 -5.41 5.46 9.19
CA CYS A 130 -5.18 5.42 10.64
C CYS A 130 -4.63 6.75 11.17
N LYS A 131 -3.67 7.34 10.45
CA LYS A 131 -3.09 8.65 10.81
C LYS A 131 -4.12 9.77 10.74
N VAL A 132 -4.97 9.79 9.71
CA VAL A 132 -5.99 10.83 9.54
C VAL A 132 -7.08 10.72 10.58
N GLN A 133 -7.54 9.51 10.88
CA GLN A 133 -8.63 9.29 11.84
C GLN A 133 -8.16 9.21 13.29
N LYS A 134 -6.84 9.19 13.55
CA LYS A 134 -6.24 8.94 14.86
C LYS A 134 -6.79 7.65 15.52
N LYS A 135 -6.99 6.63 14.70
CA LYS A 135 -7.50 5.31 15.11
C LYS A 135 -6.43 4.25 14.95
N ASP A 136 -6.54 3.20 15.75
CA ASP A 136 -5.59 2.11 15.71
C ASP A 136 -5.89 1.17 14.53
N PRO A 137 -4.88 0.60 13.85
CA PRO A 137 -5.10 -0.39 12.79
C PRO A 137 -5.93 -1.59 13.24
N LYS A 138 -5.97 -1.86 14.56
CA LYS A 138 -6.80 -2.91 15.18
C LYS A 138 -8.29 -2.66 15.01
N ASP A 139 -8.73 -1.40 14.89
CA ASP A 139 -10.12 -1.04 14.62
C ASP A 139 -10.57 -1.49 13.21
N TRP A 140 -9.60 -1.77 12.32
CA TRP A 140 -9.81 -2.31 10.97
C TRP A 140 -9.04 -3.62 10.77
N ALA A 141 -9.09 -4.52 11.76
CA ALA A 141 -8.37 -5.79 11.73
C ALA A 141 -8.66 -6.66 10.49
N ALA A 142 -9.86 -6.59 9.91
CA ALA A 142 -10.19 -7.31 8.68
C ALA A 142 -9.41 -6.75 7.47
N GLN A 143 -9.44 -5.44 7.29
CA GLN A 143 -8.76 -4.72 6.21
C GLN A 143 -7.24 -4.79 6.37
N TYR A 144 -6.74 -4.77 7.61
CA TYR A 144 -5.32 -4.97 7.89
C TYR A 144 -4.86 -6.37 7.51
N ARG A 145 -5.61 -7.41 7.92
CA ARG A 145 -5.30 -8.80 7.52
C ARG A 145 -5.30 -8.97 6.01
N GLU A 146 -6.31 -8.46 5.33
CA GLU A 146 -6.38 -8.50 3.87
C GLU A 146 -5.17 -7.78 3.23
N ALA A 147 -4.80 -6.60 3.73
CA ALA A 147 -3.65 -5.87 3.23
C ALA A 147 -2.32 -6.64 3.44
N VAL A 148 -2.15 -7.31 4.58
CA VAL A 148 -0.98 -8.18 4.82
C VAL A 148 -0.97 -9.36 3.88
N GLU A 149 -2.11 -10.03 3.70
CA GLU A 149 -2.22 -11.20 2.83
C GLU A 149 -1.86 -10.86 1.37
N ILE A 150 -2.34 -9.73 0.87
CA ILE A 150 -1.99 -9.25 -0.48
C ILE A 150 -0.48 -8.98 -0.61
N GLU A 151 0.15 -8.38 0.40
CA GLU A 151 1.61 -8.13 0.37
C GLU A 151 2.41 -9.44 0.45
N VAL A 152 1.97 -10.41 1.25
CA VAL A 152 2.60 -11.74 1.35
C VAL A 152 2.47 -12.52 0.05
N GLN A 153 1.27 -12.54 -0.56
CA GLN A 153 1.04 -13.19 -1.85
C GLN A 153 1.89 -12.54 -2.95
N ALA A 154 1.96 -11.22 -3.00
CA ALA A 154 2.79 -10.51 -3.98
C ALA A 154 4.28 -10.85 -3.81
N ALA A 155 4.77 -10.97 -2.58
CA ALA A 155 6.14 -11.38 -2.31
C ALA A 155 6.40 -12.84 -2.72
N ALA A 156 5.48 -13.76 -2.43
CA ALA A 156 5.58 -15.16 -2.83
C ALA A 156 5.61 -15.33 -4.35
N VAL A 157 4.75 -14.60 -5.08
CA VAL A 157 4.75 -14.59 -6.55
C VAL A 157 6.08 -14.07 -7.09
N ALA A 158 6.61 -12.98 -6.54
CA ALA A 158 7.89 -12.43 -6.98
C ALA A 158 9.06 -13.39 -6.75
N VAL A 159 9.04 -14.16 -5.66
CA VAL A 159 10.03 -15.22 -5.38
C VAL A 159 9.89 -16.35 -6.40
N ALA A 160 8.69 -16.87 -6.62
CA ALA A 160 8.45 -17.93 -7.60
C ALA A 160 8.82 -17.52 -9.03
N GLU A 161 8.53 -16.27 -9.43
CA GLU A 161 8.95 -15.71 -10.72
C GLU A 161 10.48 -15.60 -10.83
N ALA A 162 11.16 -15.21 -9.74
CA ALA A 162 12.63 -15.15 -9.70
C ALA A 162 13.27 -16.55 -9.78
N GLU A 163 12.69 -17.54 -9.09
CA GLU A 163 13.09 -18.94 -9.16
C GLU A 163 12.89 -19.51 -10.56
N ALA A 164 11.71 -19.35 -11.15
CA ALA A 164 11.43 -19.79 -12.52
C ALA A 164 12.36 -19.10 -13.56
N ARG A 165 12.71 -17.83 -13.33
CA ARG A 165 13.69 -17.12 -14.17
C ARG A 165 15.11 -17.66 -13.97
N ALA A 166 15.49 -18.06 -12.76
CA ALA A 166 16.78 -18.68 -12.48
C ALA A 166 16.89 -20.08 -13.12
N GLU A 167 15.79 -20.85 -13.15
CA GLU A 167 15.73 -22.13 -13.85
C GLU A 167 15.96 -22.00 -15.37
N PHE A 168 15.53 -20.90 -15.99
CA PHE A 168 15.77 -20.62 -17.42
C PHE A 168 17.24 -20.29 -17.74
N TYR A 169 18.03 -19.82 -16.77
CA TYR A 169 19.47 -19.55 -16.94
C TYR A 169 20.36 -20.76 -16.63
N PHE A 170 19.81 -21.88 -16.15
CA PHE A 170 20.54 -23.07 -15.73
C PHE A 170 20.30 -24.37 -16.55
N PRO A 171 20.12 -24.38 -17.89
CA PRO A 171 20.17 -25.65 -18.62
C PRO A 171 21.56 -26.33 -18.61
N CYS A 172 22.63 -25.64 -18.17
CA CYS A 172 24.01 -26.14 -18.28
C CYS A 172 24.64 -26.63 -16.96
N LEU A 173 23.97 -26.46 -15.82
CA LEU A 173 24.41 -27.07 -14.55
C LEU A 173 23.28 -27.95 -14.01
N GLN A 174 23.05 -29.09 -14.68
CA GLN A 174 22.43 -30.24 -14.02
C GLN A 174 23.41 -30.75 -12.97
N ILE A 175 23.43 -30.11 -11.79
CA ILE A 175 23.88 -30.75 -10.57
C ILE A 175 22.62 -31.36 -9.97
N PRO A 176 22.49 -32.71 -9.95
CA PRO A 176 21.41 -33.33 -9.23
C PRO A 176 21.53 -32.88 -7.78
N LEU A 177 20.46 -32.31 -7.23
CA LEU A 177 20.29 -32.16 -5.79
C LEU A 177 20.32 -33.60 -5.24
N MET A 178 21.52 -34.07 -4.86
CA MET A 178 21.69 -35.35 -4.20
C MET A 178 20.90 -35.27 -2.90
N SER A 179 19.79 -35.98 -2.87
CA SER A 179 19.12 -36.39 -1.64
C SER A 179 20.15 -37.14 -0.80
N CYS A 180 20.70 -36.49 0.22
CA CYS A 180 21.59 -37.12 1.19
C CYS A 180 20.76 -38.03 2.12
N SER A 181 20.44 -39.22 1.64
CA SER A 181 20.14 -40.36 2.50
C SER A 181 21.45 -40.76 3.16
N SER A 182 21.61 -40.45 4.45
CA SER A 182 22.78 -40.88 5.24
C SER A 182 22.90 -42.41 5.26
N PRO A 183 24.13 -42.93 5.21
CA PRO A 183 24.55 -43.80 6.30
C PRO A 183 25.91 -43.41 6.89
N SER A 184 25.91 -43.42 8.21
CA SER A 184 27.02 -43.51 9.15
C SER A 184 28.26 -44.23 8.61
N HIS A 185 29.43 -43.58 8.67
CA HIS A 185 30.56 -43.99 9.52
C HIS A 185 31.63 -42.88 9.52
N GLY A 186 32.14 -42.55 10.71
CA GLY A 186 32.81 -41.30 11.00
C GLY A 186 34.17 -41.07 10.33
N ALA A 187 34.36 -39.84 9.85
CA ALA A 187 35.63 -39.13 9.81
C ALA A 187 35.33 -37.63 9.80
N LYS A 188 35.87 -36.87 10.77
CA LYS A 188 35.75 -35.41 10.82
C LYS A 188 36.61 -34.81 9.71
N VAL A 189 35.98 -34.28 8.67
CA VAL A 189 36.61 -33.42 7.66
C VAL A 189 35.88 -32.08 7.64
N HIS A 190 36.65 -31.00 7.82
CA HIS A 190 36.14 -29.63 7.90
C HIS A 190 35.75 -29.09 6.50
N PRO A 191 34.72 -28.22 6.40
CA PRO A 191 33.96 -28.03 5.14
C PRO A 191 34.59 -27.15 4.05
N TRP A 192 35.85 -26.73 4.14
CA TRP A 192 36.37 -25.63 3.29
C TRP A 192 37.51 -26.01 2.34
N ASN A 193 37.90 -27.29 2.26
CA ASN A 193 39.09 -27.71 1.49
C ASN A 193 38.81 -28.08 0.02
N LEU A 194 37.91 -27.38 -0.67
CA LEU A 194 37.69 -27.59 -2.10
C LEU A 194 37.42 -26.28 -2.84
N CYS A 195 38.48 -25.49 -3.06
CA CYS A 195 38.74 -24.78 -4.34
C CYS A 195 39.91 -23.79 -4.19
N SER A 196 41.10 -24.15 -4.67
CA SER A 196 42.28 -23.28 -4.67
C SER A 196 42.33 -22.25 -5.80
N HIS A 197 41.20 -21.89 -6.44
CA HIS A 197 41.24 -20.94 -7.57
C HIS A 197 39.96 -20.10 -7.71
N SER A 198 39.53 -19.42 -6.65
CA SER A 198 38.52 -18.36 -6.73
C SER A 198 39.06 -17.06 -6.16
N SER A 199 38.93 -15.96 -6.92
CA SER A 199 39.39 -14.60 -6.58
C SER A 199 38.83 -14.03 -5.27
N LEU A 200 37.89 -14.72 -4.62
CA LEU A 200 37.31 -14.33 -3.34
C LEU A 200 38.23 -14.60 -2.14
N SER A 201 39.22 -15.50 -2.25
CA SER A 201 40.13 -15.80 -1.13
C SER A 201 41.15 -14.69 -0.87
N ILE A 202 41.56 -13.95 -1.91
CA ILE A 202 42.57 -12.89 -1.77
C ILE A 202 42.01 -11.67 -1.04
N TYR A 203 40.70 -11.41 -1.15
CA TYR A 203 40.07 -10.25 -0.54
C TYR A 203 39.96 -10.34 0.99
N TYR A 204 39.81 -11.55 1.53
CA TYR A 204 39.74 -11.76 2.99
C TYR A 204 41.11 -11.71 3.66
N GLN A 205 42.18 -12.09 2.96
CA GLN A 205 43.54 -12.15 3.52
C GLN A 205 44.24 -10.79 3.61
N SER A 206 43.75 -9.75 2.93
CA SER A 206 44.26 -8.38 3.08
C SER A 206 43.67 -7.61 4.26
N ALA A 207 42.58 -8.10 4.87
CA ALA A 207 41.91 -7.40 5.97
C ALA A 207 42.50 -7.71 7.36
N GLU A 208 43.36 -8.73 7.49
CA GLU A 208 43.94 -9.16 8.79
C GLU A 208 45.38 -8.67 9.04
N SER A 209 46.03 -7.98 8.09
CA SER A 209 47.45 -7.58 8.23
C SER A 209 47.65 -6.14 8.72
N GLY A 210 46.66 -5.55 9.37
CA GLY A 210 46.66 -4.15 9.76
C GLY A 210 46.50 -3.92 11.26
N GLU A 211 47.34 -4.51 12.11
CA GLU A 211 47.58 -4.01 13.48
C GLU A 211 49.00 -4.35 13.96
N LEU A 212 49.68 -3.29 14.44
CA LEU A 212 50.99 -3.15 15.12
C LEU A 212 52.27 -3.18 14.28
#